data_AF-A0A0K2RSR4-F1
#
_entry.id   AF-A0A0K2RSR4-F1
#
_cell.length_a   1.000
_cell.length_b   1.000
_cell.length_c   1.000
_cell.angle_alpha   90.00
_cell.angle_beta   90.00
_cell.angle_gamma   90.00
#
_symmetry.space_group_name_H-M   'P 1'
#
loop_
_entity.id
_entity.type
_entity.pdbx_description
1 polymer ?
#
loop_
_entity_poly.entity_id
_entity_poly.type
_entity_poly.pdbx_seq_one_letter_code
_entity_poly.pdbx_strand_id
1 'polypeptide(L)'
;MRIAEGHRAGSGKVWIRTEHPLTDAADSRDLARLVGLVDTANGIAARVSPGKNSYIFPNLDLQIHMYREPAGEWLGLDNMVSFGNDGIGLTSTVLHDISGPFGRAEQILTLRKS
;
A
#
# COMPACT_ATOMS: atom_id res chain seq x y z
N MET A 1 -8.03 9.36 4.20
CA MET A 1 -6.99 9.36 3.15
C MET A 1 -6.85 10.77 2.58
N ARG A 2 -5.63 11.19 2.23
CA ARG A 2 -5.33 12.41 1.47
C ARG A 2 -4.58 12.03 0.20
N ILE A 3 -5.07 12.44 -0.96
CA ILE A 3 -4.44 12.14 -2.25
C ILE A 3 -3.51 13.30 -2.61
N ALA A 4 -2.28 13.00 -2.99
CA ALA A 4 -1.34 14.00 -3.49
C ALA A 4 -1.46 14.17 -5.01
N GLU A 5 -0.91 15.27 -5.53
CA GLU A 5 -0.89 15.57 -6.96
C GLU A 5 -0.22 14.44 -7.77
N GLY A 6 -0.66 14.25 -9.02
CA GLY A 6 -0.12 13.24 -9.93
C GLY A 6 -0.68 11.82 -9.73
N HIS A 7 -1.65 11.64 -8.85
CA HIS A 7 -2.35 10.38 -8.68
C HIS A 7 -3.12 9.98 -9.95
N ARG A 8 -2.90 8.75 -10.43
CA ARG A 8 -3.50 8.21 -11.65
C ARG A 8 -3.60 6.68 -11.60
N ALA A 9 -4.26 6.09 -12.59
CA ALA A 9 -4.29 4.63 -12.73
C ALA A 9 -2.87 4.04 -12.79
N GLY A 10 -2.58 3.11 -11.89
CA GLY A 10 -1.32 2.38 -11.81
C GLY A 10 -0.15 3.12 -11.15
N SER A 11 -0.33 4.35 -10.67
CA SER A 11 0.70 5.06 -9.92
C SER A 11 0.12 6.25 -9.19
N GLY A 12 0.45 6.40 -7.91
CA GLY A 12 -0.04 7.54 -7.16
C GLY A 12 0.53 7.63 -5.76
N LYS A 13 0.35 8.82 -5.18
CA LYS A 13 0.81 9.14 -3.82
C LYS A 13 -0.37 9.44 -2.93
N VAL A 14 -0.42 8.82 -1.76
CA VAL A 14 -1.46 9.08 -0.75
C VAL A 14 -0.87 9.11 0.65
N TRP A 15 -1.54 9.82 1.54
CA TRP A 15 -1.33 9.75 2.99
C TRP A 15 -2.57 9.14 3.65
N ILE A 16 -2.35 8.13 4.47
CA ILE A 16 -3.40 7.42 5.21
C ILE A 16 -3.06 7.38 6.70
N ARG A 17 -4.11 7.34 7.52
CA ARG A 17 -4.06 7.12 8.96
C ARG A 17 -5.31 6.35 9.37
N THR A 18 -5.25 5.68 10.53
CA THR A 18 -6.39 5.02 11.16
C THR A 18 -6.59 5.58 12.56
N GLU A 19 -7.86 5.66 12.99
CA GLU A 19 -8.24 5.97 14.38
C GLU A 19 -8.45 4.69 15.20
N HIS A 20 -8.38 3.53 14.56
CA HIS A 20 -8.51 2.22 15.20
C HIS A 20 -7.12 1.67 15.56
N PRO A 21 -6.84 1.43 16.85
CA PRO A 21 -5.59 0.80 17.27
C PRO A 21 -5.57 -0.67 16.82
N LEU A 22 -4.36 -1.23 16.59
CA LEU A 22 -4.21 -2.63 16.18
C LEU A 22 -4.47 -3.61 17.34
N THR A 23 -4.20 -3.17 18.57
CA THR A 23 -4.41 -3.95 19.79
C THR A 23 -5.12 -3.08 20.83
N ASP A 24 -5.76 -3.72 21.81
CA ASP A 24 -6.39 -3.02 22.94
C ASP A 24 -5.37 -2.39 23.91
N ALA A 25 -4.07 -2.63 23.68
CA ALA A 25 -3.02 -1.98 24.43
C ALA A 25 -2.95 -0.50 24.05
N ALA A 26 -2.98 0.38 25.06
CA ALA A 26 -2.94 1.83 24.92
C ALA A 26 -1.67 2.35 24.22
N ASP A 27 -0.71 1.47 23.90
CA ASP A 27 0.61 1.76 23.35
C ASP A 27 0.86 1.09 21.99
N SER A 28 -0.17 0.79 21.17
CA SER A 28 0.01 0.37 19.77
C SER A 28 1.08 1.25 19.10
N ARG A 29 2.32 0.75 19.06
CA ARG A 29 3.49 1.53 18.65
C ARG A 29 3.28 2.04 17.24
N ASP A 30 3.89 3.18 16.91
CA ASP A 30 3.80 3.78 15.56
C ASP A 30 4.10 2.73 14.48
N LEU A 31 5.08 1.86 14.72
CA LEU A 31 5.36 0.70 13.88
C LEU A 31 4.12 -0.16 13.59
N ALA A 32 3.43 -0.64 14.63
CA ALA A 32 2.26 -1.51 14.46
C ALA A 32 1.11 -0.78 13.73
N ARG A 33 0.88 0.48 14.09
CA ARG A 33 -0.13 1.34 13.46
C ARG A 33 0.13 1.55 11.97
N LEU A 34 1.36 1.89 11.63
CA LEU A 34 1.74 2.21 10.25
C LEU A 34 1.87 0.92 9.42
N VAL A 35 2.52 -0.13 9.93
CA VAL A 35 2.64 -1.42 9.22
C VAL A 35 1.26 -2.05 8.96
N GLY A 36 0.32 -1.93 9.91
CA GLY A 36 -1.05 -2.42 9.72
C GLY A 36 -1.80 -1.76 8.55
N LEU A 37 -1.37 -0.60 8.09
CA LEU A 37 -1.95 0.11 6.95
C LEU A 37 -1.27 -0.22 5.61
N VAL A 38 -0.11 -0.87 5.61
CA VAL A 38 0.69 -1.10 4.38
C VAL A 38 -0.05 -1.99 3.37
N ASP A 39 -0.88 -2.94 3.83
CA ASP A 39 -1.62 -3.85 2.93
C ASP A 39 -2.63 -3.11 2.02
N THR A 40 -3.00 -1.88 2.38
CA THR A 40 -3.86 -1.03 1.53
C THR A 40 -3.20 -0.62 0.22
N ALA A 41 -1.88 -0.76 0.07
CA ALA A 41 -1.09 -0.26 -1.05
C ALA A 41 -1.55 -0.78 -2.42
N ASN A 42 -1.98 -2.03 -2.54
CA ASN A 42 -2.54 -2.55 -3.79
C ASN A 42 -3.82 -1.82 -4.24
N GLY A 43 -4.62 -1.34 -3.28
CA GLY A 43 -5.90 -0.68 -3.55
C GLY A 43 -5.78 0.81 -3.91
N ILE A 44 -4.67 1.48 -3.60
CA ILE A 44 -4.65 2.96 -3.65
C ILE A 44 -4.62 3.52 -5.08
N ALA A 45 -3.98 2.84 -6.03
CA ALA A 45 -3.81 3.32 -7.39
C ALA A 45 -3.96 2.17 -8.41
N ALA A 46 -5.06 1.41 -8.31
CA ALA A 46 -5.35 0.30 -9.21
C ALA A 46 -5.26 0.72 -10.69
N ARG A 47 -4.69 -0.14 -11.55
CA ARG A 47 -4.57 0.14 -12.99
C ARG A 47 -5.91 0.13 -13.72
N VAL A 48 -6.83 -0.70 -13.23
CA VAL A 48 -8.18 -0.90 -13.78
C VAL A 48 -9.15 -1.04 -12.62
N SER A 49 -10.42 -0.70 -12.85
CA SER A 49 -11.48 -0.93 -11.85
C SER A 49 -11.58 -2.43 -11.55
N PRO A 50 -11.55 -2.86 -10.27
CA PRO A 50 -11.70 -4.27 -9.95
C PRO A 50 -13.13 -4.77 -10.19
N GLY A 51 -13.28 -6.04 -10.58
CA GLY A 51 -14.57 -6.73 -10.65
C GLY A 51 -15.09 -7.01 -12.06
N LYS A 52 -16.42 -7.05 -12.20
CA LYS A 52 -17.12 -7.56 -13.39
C LYS A 52 -16.66 -6.89 -14.69
N ASN A 53 -16.39 -7.70 -15.71
CA ASN A 53 -15.88 -7.30 -17.02
C ASN A 53 -14.47 -6.66 -16.95
N SER A 54 -13.73 -6.94 -15.89
CA SER A 54 -12.38 -6.44 -15.65
C SER A 54 -11.55 -7.53 -14.95
N TYR A 55 -10.68 -7.15 -14.03
CA TYR A 55 -9.83 -8.05 -13.27
C TYR A 55 -10.11 -7.96 -11.78
N ILE A 56 -9.91 -9.06 -11.07
CA ILE A 56 -9.64 -9.07 -9.63
C ILE A 56 -8.14 -9.34 -9.44
N PHE A 57 -7.56 -8.70 -8.43
CA PHE A 57 -6.11 -8.71 -8.20
C PHE A 57 -5.74 -8.86 -6.71
N PRO A 58 -6.08 -10.00 -6.06
CA PRO A 58 -5.73 -10.23 -4.66
C PRO A 58 -4.21 -10.32 -4.47
N ASN A 59 -3.73 -9.79 -3.35
CA ASN A 59 -2.35 -9.94 -2.87
C ASN A 59 -2.11 -11.43 -2.53
N LEU A 60 -0.98 -11.98 -2.98
CA LEU A 60 -0.50 -13.30 -2.56
C LEU A 60 0.49 -13.23 -1.41
N ASP A 61 1.23 -12.12 -1.34
CA ASP A 61 2.20 -11.82 -0.32
C ASP A 61 2.22 -10.32 0.02
N LEU A 62 2.99 -9.99 1.06
CA LEU A 62 3.39 -8.64 1.41
C LEU A 62 4.79 -8.71 2.01
N GLN A 63 5.76 -8.11 1.33
CA GLN A 63 7.14 -8.02 1.78
C GLN A 63 7.45 -6.58 2.16
N ILE A 64 8.00 -6.36 3.34
CA ILE A 64 8.34 -5.03 3.84
C ILE A 64 9.82 -4.99 4.20
N HIS A 65 10.55 -4.06 3.58
CA HIS A 65 11.97 -3.83 3.81
C HIS A 65 12.16 -2.45 4.40
N MET A 66 12.40 -2.38 5.72
CA MET A 66 12.64 -1.13 6.44
C MET A 66 14.12 -0.96 6.73
N TYR A 67 14.64 0.24 6.52
CA TYR A 67 16.00 0.64 6.93
C TYR A 67 15.98 1.63 8.10
N ARG A 68 14.79 2.00 8.58
CA ARG A 68 14.56 2.87 9.72
C ARG A 68 13.20 2.53 10.36
N GLU A 69 13.11 2.67 11.68
CA GLU A 69 11.83 2.57 12.39
C GLU A 69 10.92 3.76 12.01
N PRO A 70 9.65 3.51 11.64
CA PRO A 70 8.73 4.57 11.27
C PRO A 70 8.14 5.26 12.51
N ALA A 71 7.78 6.53 12.36
CA ALA A 71 7.26 7.34 13.46
C ALA A 71 6.03 8.16 13.08
N GLY A 72 5.19 8.47 14.07
CA GLY A 72 3.98 9.24 13.92
C GLY A 72 2.78 8.43 13.42
N GLU A 73 1.73 9.15 12.99
CA GLU A 73 0.41 8.55 12.74
C GLU A 73 0.04 8.43 11.25
N TRP A 74 0.83 9.05 10.38
CA TRP A 74 0.55 9.15 8.95
C TRP A 74 1.50 8.28 8.15
N LEU A 75 0.95 7.32 7.42
CA LEU A 75 1.65 6.52 6.43
C LEU A 75 1.50 7.18 5.06
N GLY A 76 2.61 7.60 4.47
CA GLY A 76 2.69 8.00 3.07
C GLY A 76 3.02 6.79 2.19
N LEU A 77 2.30 6.62 1.10
CA LEU A 77 2.50 5.56 0.12
C LEU A 77 2.78 6.21 -1.23
N ASP A 78 3.97 5.96 -1.79
CA ASP A 78 4.32 6.30 -3.18
C ASP A 78 4.34 5.02 -4.02
N ASN A 79 3.21 4.75 -4.68
CA ASN A 79 2.87 3.47 -5.32
C ASN A 79 3.15 3.48 -6.82
N MET A 80 3.54 2.30 -7.32
CA MET A 80 3.48 1.92 -8.72
C MET A 80 2.95 0.49 -8.89
N VAL A 81 2.05 0.28 -9.85
CA VAL A 81 1.47 -1.04 -10.16
C VAL A 81 1.84 -1.47 -11.59
N SER A 82 2.38 -2.68 -11.71
CA SER A 82 2.74 -3.33 -12.97
C SER A 82 1.95 -4.61 -13.18
N PHE A 83 1.41 -4.81 -14.38
CA PHE A 83 0.74 -6.05 -14.78
C PHE A 83 1.62 -6.78 -15.82
N GLY A 84 1.98 -8.02 -15.52
CA GLY A 84 2.60 -8.95 -16.45
C GLY A 84 1.61 -9.49 -17.48
N ASN A 85 2.11 -10.31 -18.40
CA ASN A 85 1.33 -10.90 -19.48
C ASN A 85 0.80 -12.32 -19.16
N ASP A 86 1.21 -12.88 -18.02
CA ASP A 86 0.98 -14.27 -17.60
C ASP A 86 0.06 -14.37 -16.37
N GLY A 87 -0.68 -13.31 -16.08
CA GLY A 87 -1.62 -13.28 -14.95
C GLY A 87 -0.97 -12.91 -13.62
N ILE A 88 0.22 -12.34 -13.62
CA ILE A 88 0.94 -11.86 -12.44
C ILE A 88 0.98 -10.33 -12.45
N GLY A 89 0.78 -9.71 -11.29
CA GLY A 89 0.99 -8.28 -11.09
C GLY A 89 1.95 -8.01 -9.93
N LEU A 90 2.47 -6.79 -9.87
CA LEU A 90 3.29 -6.30 -8.76
C LEU A 90 2.83 -4.90 -8.36
N THR A 91 2.61 -4.71 -7.07
CA THR A 91 2.50 -3.38 -6.46
C THR A 91 3.80 -3.10 -5.70
N SER A 92 4.52 -2.08 -6.13
CA SER A 92 5.75 -1.58 -5.50
C SER A 92 5.49 -0.24 -4.85
N THR A 93 5.85 -0.08 -3.58
CA THR A 93 5.53 1.13 -2.82
C THR A 93 6.71 1.61 -1.98
N VAL A 94 7.06 2.89 -2.08
CA VAL A 94 7.94 3.54 -1.09
C VAL A 94 7.08 3.97 0.10
N LEU A 95 7.52 3.60 1.30
CA LEU A 95 6.84 3.93 2.55
C LEU A 95 7.46 5.18 3.16
N HIS A 96 6.60 6.16 3.46
CA HIS A 96 6.97 7.42 4.07
C HIS A 96 6.29 7.60 5.42
N ASP A 97 7.01 8.23 6.34
CA ASP A 97 6.42 8.90 7.49
C ASP A 97 6.70 10.41 7.38
N ILE A 98 6.38 11.17 8.43
CA ILE A 98 6.59 12.62 8.46
C ILE A 98 8.06 13.05 8.31
N SER A 99 9.01 12.13 8.57
CA SER A 99 10.45 12.37 8.44
C SER A 99 11.00 11.94 7.07
N GLY A 100 10.14 11.47 6.16
CA GLY A 100 10.50 11.02 4.83
C GLY A 100 10.44 9.50 4.68
N PRO A 101 11.09 8.93 3.65
CA PRO A 101 11.01 7.50 3.40
C PRO A 101 11.71 6.70 4.52
N PHE A 102 11.15 5.54 4.87
CA PHE A 102 11.71 4.63 5.87
C PHE A 102 11.85 3.18 5.37
N GLY A 103 11.22 2.85 4.25
CA GLY A 103 11.24 1.51 3.70
C GLY A 103 10.52 1.37 2.37
N ARG A 104 10.39 0.12 1.93
CA ARG A 104 9.62 -0.29 0.75
C ARG A 104 8.71 -1.47 1.06
N ALA A 105 7.60 -1.55 0.34
CA ALA A 105 6.71 -2.70 0.34
C ALA A 105 6.49 -3.21 -1.08
N GLU A 106 6.48 -4.53 -1.23
CA GLU A 106 6.22 -5.24 -2.48
C GLU A 106 5.09 -6.26 -2.27
N GLN A 107 4.15 -6.33 -3.22
CA GLN A 107 3.03 -7.27 -3.20
C GLN A 107 2.85 -7.90 -4.58
N ILE A 108 3.01 -9.22 -4.70
CA ILE A 108 2.65 -9.97 -5.89
C ILE A 108 1.13 -10.18 -5.92
N LEU A 109 0.54 -9.98 -7.10
CA LEU A 109 -0.89 -10.07 -7.37
C LEU A 109 -1.18 -11.22 -8.34
N THR A 110 -2.31 -11.91 -8.17
CA THR A 110 -2.87 -12.71 -9.28
C THR A 110 -3.86 -11.88 -10.08
N LEU A 111 -3.69 -11.76 -11.39
CA LEU A 111 -4.63 -11.07 -12.26
C LEU A 111 -5.63 -12.07 -12.83
N ARG A 112 -6.88 -12.01 -12.39
CA ARG A 112 -7.94 -12.92 -12.85
C ARG A 112 -9.08 -12.15 -13.46
N LYS A 113 -9.57 -12.56 -14.63
CA LYS A 113 -10.76 -11.95 -15.23
C LYS A 113 -11.99 -12.26 -14.36
N SER A 114 -12.85 -11.26 -14.16
CA SER A 114 -14.10 -11.36 -13.41
C SER A 114 -15.29 -10.86 -14.20
#